data_AF-A0AAW5N3N5-F1
#
_entry.id   AF-A0AAW5N3N5-F1
#
_cell.length_a   1.000
_cell.length_b   1.000
_cell.length_c   1.000
_cell.angle_alpha   90.00
_cell.angle_beta   90.00
_cell.angle_gamma   90.00
#
_symmetry.space_group_name_H-M   'P 1'
#
loop_
_entity.id
_entity.type
_entity.pdbx_description
1 polymer ?
#
loop_
_entity_poly.entity_id
_entity_poly.type
_entity_poly.pdbx_seq_one_letter_code
_entity_poly.pdbx_strand_id
1 'polypeptide(L)'
;GVADTKAALDGARYILMERFAEDAALLAKVRDYLWKNAHLVSTVVSGKEEEGAKFRDYFDHHEPLSTVPSHRALAMFRGRNEGVLQLSLNADPQF
;
A
#
# COMPACT_ATOMS: atom_id res chain seq x y z
N GLY A 1 -16.74 28.20 -7.76
CA GLY A 1 -17.47 28.11 -9.04
C GLY A 1 -16.63 27.34 -10.04
N VAL A 2 -17.22 26.87 -11.14
CA VAL A 2 -16.52 26.14 -12.21
C VAL A 2 -16.07 27.14 -13.27
N ALA A 3 -14.76 27.37 -13.39
CA ALA A 3 -14.21 28.46 -14.20
C ALA A 3 -14.03 28.12 -15.69
N ASP A 4 -13.79 26.84 -16.01
CA ASP A 4 -13.54 26.35 -17.36
C ASP A 4 -13.95 24.88 -17.52
N THR A 5 -13.81 24.34 -18.74
CA THR A 5 -14.15 22.95 -19.07
C THR A 5 -13.30 21.93 -18.33
N LYS A 6 -12.03 22.23 -18.05
CA LYS A 6 -11.14 21.35 -17.31
C LYS A 6 -11.59 21.23 -15.85
N ALA A 7 -11.89 22.36 -15.20
CA ALA A 7 -12.43 22.40 -13.85
C ALA A 7 -13.77 21.66 -13.75
N ALA A 8 -14.61 21.73 -14.80
CA ALA A 8 -15.86 20.97 -14.85
C ALA A 8 -15.61 19.45 -14.86
N LEU A 9 -14.68 18.98 -15.70
CA LEU A 9 -14.32 17.56 -15.80
C LEU A 9 -13.61 17.05 -14.55
N ASP A 10 -12.70 17.84 -13.97
CA ASP A 10 -12.03 17.49 -12.72
C ASP A 10 -13.04 17.37 -11.57
N GLY A 11 -13.98 18.32 -11.45
CA GLY A 11 -15.07 18.24 -10.48
C GLY A 11 -15.93 17.00 -10.65
N ALA A 12 -16.35 16.69 -11.89
CA ALA A 12 -17.10 15.48 -12.20
C ALA A 12 -16.30 14.20 -11.86
N ARG A 13 -14.99 14.19 -12.13
CA ARG A 13 -14.10 13.08 -11.76
C ARG A 13 -14.07 12.88 -10.25
N TYR A 14 -13.90 13.95 -9.47
CA TYR A 14 -13.88 13.84 -8.00
C TYR A 14 -15.20 13.32 -7.44
N ILE A 15 -16.35 13.78 -7.96
CA ILE A 15 -17.66 13.27 -7.55
C ILE A 15 -17.78 11.76 -7.79
N LEU A 16 -17.28 11.27 -8.94
CA LEU A 16 -17.29 9.83 -9.23
C LEU A 16 -16.29 9.07 -8.36
N MET A 17 -15.11 9.62 -8.12
CA MET A 17 -14.10 9.03 -7.23
C MET A 17 -14.65 8.84 -5.81
N GLU A 18 -15.30 9.86 -5.24
CA GLU A 18 -15.93 9.79 -3.93
C GLU A 18 -17.02 8.71 -3.91
N ARG A 19 -17.93 8.72 -4.90
CA ARG A 19 -18.99 7.71 -4.99
C ARG A 19 -18.44 6.29 -5.05
N PHE A 20 -17.38 6.05 -5.80
CA PHE A 20 -16.78 4.72 -5.92
C PHE A 20 -16.01 4.33 -4.65
N ALA A 21 -15.36 5.29 -3.99
CA ALA A 21 -14.62 5.04 -2.75
C ALA A 21 -15.54 4.72 -1.56
N GLU A 22 -16.81 5.10 -1.62
CA GLU A 22 -17.81 4.87 -0.56
C GLU A 22 -18.74 3.66 -0.83
N ASP A 23 -18.66 3.03 -2.01
CA ASP A 23 -19.48 1.85 -2.33
C ASP A 23 -19.01 0.62 -1.53
N ALA A 24 -19.84 0.19 -0.58
CA ALA A 24 -19.51 -0.90 0.33
C ALA A 24 -19.25 -2.24 -0.37
N ALA A 25 -19.99 -2.56 -1.44
CA ALA A 25 -19.84 -3.82 -2.16
C ALA A 25 -18.54 -3.84 -2.97
N LEU A 26 -18.20 -2.72 -3.61
CA LEU A 26 -16.94 -2.54 -4.32
C LEU A 26 -15.75 -2.61 -3.35
N LEU A 27 -15.83 -1.90 -2.22
CA LEU A 27 -14.80 -1.94 -1.18
C LEU A 27 -14.56 -3.36 -0.65
N ALA A 28 -15.64 -4.12 -0.41
CA ALA A 28 -15.53 -5.51 0.01
C ALA A 28 -14.81 -6.36 -1.04
N LYS A 29 -15.20 -6.25 -2.32
CA LYS A 29 -14.58 -6.99 -3.43
C LYS A 29 -13.09 -6.66 -3.58
N VAL A 30 -12.71 -5.38 -3.50
CA VAL A 30 -11.30 -4.96 -3.59
C VAL A 30 -10.50 -5.49 -2.40
N ARG A 31 -11.03 -5.40 -1.18
CA ARG A 31 -10.36 -5.92 0.02
C ARG A 31 -10.13 -7.42 -0.07
N ASP A 32 -11.13 -8.19 -0.51
CA ASP A 32 -11.00 -9.64 -0.71
C ASP A 32 -9.96 -9.98 -1.77
N TYR A 33 -9.91 -9.20 -2.85
CA TYR A 33 -8.91 -9.39 -3.90
C TYR A 33 -7.49 -9.12 -3.38
N LEU A 34 -7.28 -8.01 -2.68
CA LEU A 34 -5.99 -7.69 -2.07
C LEU A 34 -5.56 -8.75 -1.06
N TRP A 35 -6.48 -9.21 -0.21
CA TRP A 35 -6.16 -10.24 0.78
C TRP A 35 -5.68 -11.54 0.14
N LYS A 36 -6.28 -11.93 -0.99
CA LYS A 36 -5.97 -13.19 -1.67
C LYS A 36 -4.73 -13.12 -2.57
N ASN A 37 -4.49 -11.98 -3.21
CA ASN A 37 -3.53 -11.90 -4.31
C ASN A 37 -2.38 -10.91 -4.06
N ALA A 38 -2.48 -10.02 -3.07
CA ALA A 38 -1.42 -9.04 -2.85
C ALA A 38 -0.22 -9.66 -2.13
N HIS A 39 0.95 -9.15 -2.47
CA HIS A 39 2.17 -9.30 -1.69
C HIS A 39 2.37 -8.07 -0.80
N LEU A 40 2.77 -8.31 0.45
CA LEU A 40 3.34 -7.28 1.30
C LEU A 40 4.79 -7.07 0.87
N VAL A 41 5.12 -5.86 0.44
CA VAL A 41 6.45 -5.48 -0.03
C VAL A 41 7.08 -4.53 1.00
N SER A 42 8.31 -4.81 1.38
CA SER A 42 9.13 -4.02 2.29
C SER A 42 10.39 -3.58 1.57
N THR A 43 10.66 -2.28 1.62
CA THR A 43 11.85 -1.65 1.03
C THR A 43 12.52 -0.73 2.04
N VAL A 44 13.84 -0.61 2.01
CA VAL A 44 14.55 0.39 2.81
C VAL A 44 14.32 1.79 2.26
N VAL A 45 14.13 2.75 3.16
CA VAL A 45 14.12 4.16 2.81
C VAL A 45 15.54 4.58 2.46
N SER A 46 15.71 5.16 1.28
CA SER A 46 17.00 5.61 0.77
C SER A 46 17.75 6.47 1.80
N GLY A 47 19.00 6.09 2.11
CA GLY A 47 19.86 6.78 3.07
C GLY A 47 19.73 6.31 4.52
N LYS A 48 18.91 5.29 4.79
CA LYS A 48 18.74 4.71 6.14
C LYS A 48 19.27 3.29 6.28
N GLU A 49 20.11 2.85 5.35
CA GLU A 49 20.64 1.49 5.30
C GLU A 49 21.54 1.17 6.51
N GLU A 50 22.36 2.14 6.95
CA GLU A 50 23.23 1.98 8.12
C GLU A 50 22.45 2.07 9.44
N GLU A 51 21.61 3.10 9.61
CA GLU A 51 20.74 3.28 10.79
C GLU A 51 19.78 2.08 10.97
N GLY A 52 19.31 1.55 9.84
CA GLY A 52 18.36 0.46 9.74
C GLY A 52 18.94 -0.93 9.81
N ALA A 53 20.23 -1.11 10.12
CA ALA A 53 20.95 -2.38 10.03
C ALA A 53 20.30 -3.58 10.75
N LYS A 54 19.43 -3.33 11.75
CA LYS A 54 18.63 -4.34 12.47
C LYS A 54 17.41 -4.86 11.72
N PHE A 55 16.97 -4.17 10.66
CA PHE A 55 15.85 -4.54 9.79
C PHE A 55 16.31 -5.02 8.40
N ARG A 56 17.59 -5.35 8.26
CA ARG A 56 18.24 -5.66 6.98
C ARG A 56 17.58 -6.78 6.20
N ASP A 57 17.06 -7.78 6.91
CA ASP A 57 16.29 -8.89 6.33
C ASP A 57 15.02 -8.43 5.59
N TYR A 58 14.61 -7.18 5.79
CA TYR A 58 13.40 -6.58 5.21
C TYR A 58 13.69 -5.38 4.29
N PHE A 59 14.95 -5.13 3.91
CA PHE A 59 15.33 -4.02 3.01
C PHE A 59 14.86 -4.20 1.58
N ASP A 60 14.68 -5.45 1.15
CA ASP A 60 14.09 -5.84 -0.13
C ASP A 60 13.40 -7.19 0.06
N HIS A 61 12.26 -7.17 0.75
CA HIS A 61 11.53 -8.38 1.11
C HIS A 61 10.09 -8.29 0.61
N HIS A 62 9.59 -9.39 0.06
CA HIS A 62 8.18 -9.51 -0.29
C HIS A 62 7.66 -10.91 0.00
N GLU A 63 6.41 -11.00 0.42
CA GLU A 63 5.73 -12.26 0.68
C GLU A 63 4.22 -12.11 0.53
N PRO A 64 3.46 -13.19 0.26
CA PRO A 64 2.01 -13.11 0.14
C PRO A 64 1.35 -12.56 1.41
N LEU A 65 0.48 -11.56 1.26
CA LEU A 65 -0.16 -10.86 2.37
C LEU A 65 -0.95 -11.81 3.28
N SER A 66 -1.62 -12.81 2.72
CA SER A 66 -2.47 -13.75 3.45
C SER A 66 -1.71 -14.71 4.36
N THR A 67 -0.40 -14.90 4.15
CA THR A 67 0.41 -15.91 4.86
C THR A 67 1.55 -15.31 5.68
N VAL A 68 1.64 -13.98 5.77
CA VAL A 68 2.69 -13.29 6.56
C VAL A 68 2.60 -13.69 8.04
N PRO A 69 3.64 -14.30 8.62
CA PRO A 69 3.69 -14.61 10.04
C PRO A 69 3.72 -13.34 10.89
N SER A 70 3.03 -13.38 12.03
CA SER A 70 2.87 -12.22 12.91
C SER A 70 4.20 -11.57 13.33
N HIS A 71 5.24 -12.36 13.60
CA HIS A 71 6.54 -11.83 14.02
C HIS A 71 7.24 -11.03 12.90
N ARG A 72 7.12 -11.45 11.63
CA ARG A 72 7.68 -10.72 10.48
C ARG A 72 6.88 -9.45 10.21
N ALA A 73 5.55 -9.55 10.21
CA ALA A 73 4.68 -8.38 10.09
C ALA A 73 5.01 -7.31 11.13
N LEU A 74 5.15 -7.71 12.41
CA LEU A 74 5.50 -6.80 13.50
C LEU A 74 6.90 -6.18 13.33
N ALA A 75 7.88 -6.95 12.86
CA ALA A 75 9.23 -6.42 12.59
C ALA A 75 9.20 -5.37 11.47
N MET A 76 8.50 -5.66 10.36
CA MET A 76 8.31 -4.73 9.26
C MET A 76 7.54 -3.47 9.68
N PHE A 77 6.45 -3.60 10.45
CA PHE A 77 5.71 -2.45 10.99
C PHE A 77 6.55 -1.61 11.94
N ARG A 78 7.40 -2.24 12.76
CA ARG A 78 8.35 -1.51 13.60
C ARG A 78 9.35 -0.73 12.77
N GLY A 79 9.97 -1.36 11.76
CA GLY A 79 10.90 -0.68 10.86
C GLY A 79 10.26 0.49 10.12
N ARG A 80 8.98 0.35 9.74
CA ARG A 80 8.19 1.46 9.18
C ARG A 80 7.94 2.59 10.18
N ASN A 81 7.56 2.28 11.41
CA ASN A 81 7.29 3.29 12.45
C ASN A 81 8.57 4.04 12.85
N GLU A 82 9.72 3.39 12.80
CA GLU A 82 11.03 4.02 12.96
C GLU A 82 11.50 4.75 11.69
N GLY A 83 10.71 4.71 10.62
CA GLY A 83 10.97 5.38 9.35
C GLY A 83 12.12 4.80 8.56
N VAL A 84 12.56 3.57 8.83
CA VAL A 84 13.63 2.85 8.11
C VAL A 84 13.08 2.11 6.91
N LEU A 85 11.89 1.53 7.03
CA LEU A 85 11.23 0.75 5.99
C LEU A 85 10.03 1.47 5.42
N GLN A 86 9.78 1.26 4.13
CA GLN A 86 8.53 1.58 3.46
C GLN A 86 7.81 0.27 3.13
N LEU A 87 6.53 0.20 3.52
CA LEU A 87 5.67 -0.95 3.23
C LEU A 87 4.61 -0.58 2.21
N SER A 88 4.38 -1.46 1.24
CA SER A 88 3.31 -1.35 0.25
C SER A 88 2.64 -2.70 0.01
N LEU A 89 1.48 -2.68 -0.64
CA LEU A 89 0.84 -3.88 -1.16
C LEU A 89 0.96 -3.87 -2.67
N ASN A 90 1.48 -4.94 -3.26
CA ASN A 90 1.47 -5.13 -4.70
C ASN A 90 0.51 -6.27 -5.05
N ALA A 91 -0.51 -5.97 -5.85
CA ALA A 91 -1.51 -6.94 -6.31
C ALA A 91 -1.51 -7.09 -7.84
N ASP A 92 -0.39 -6.74 -8.50
CA ASP A 92 -0.20 -7.01 -9.91
C ASP A 92 -0.25 -8.54 -10.14
N PRO A 93 -1.11 -9.04 -11.04
CA PRO A 93 -1.13 -10.46 -11.40
C PRO A 93 0.20 -11.00 -11.95
N GLN A 94 1.13 -10.13 -12.35
CA GLN A 94 2.45 -10.46 -12.88
C GLN A 94 3.59 -10.16 -11.89
N PHE A 95 3.28 -9.89 -10.63
CA PHE A 95 4.26 -9.53 -9.60
C PHE A 95 5.32 -10.61 -9.36
#